data_AF-A0A973IT17-F1
#
_entry.id   AF-A0A973IT17-F1
#
_cell.length_a   1.000
_cell.length_b   1.000
_cell.length_c   1.000
_cell.angle_alpha   90.00
_cell.angle_beta   90.00
_cell.angle_gamma   90.00
#
_symmetry.space_group_name_H-M   'P 1'
#
loop_
_entity.id
_entity.type
_entity.pdbx_description
1 polymer ?
#
loop_
_entity_poly.entity_id
_entity_poly.type
_entity_poly.pdbx_seq_one_letter_code
_entity_poly.pdbx_strand_id
1 'polypeptide(L)'
;MKSVDLKWTGAVALLLITVSFLLAVSGGAFAQVPMKDVLKEGVKGGAMEMLGVKQPVQGQAEMMDGAKLMMDGRRMLKDELVRKGKIKEGAALEGELMMSEGYEMMVDGDKLLQAQNTAEGKKKMLDGARMMKEARNRMTSDLARKGMIREKKPTQGELMMNDGEDKLKSAETLMLK
;
A
#
# COMPACT_ATOMS: atom_id res chain seq x y z
N MET A 1 42.49 49.08 39.19
CA MET A 1 41.68 50.26 38.83
C MET A 1 41.56 50.33 37.32
N LYS A 2 40.35 50.65 36.82
CA LYS A 2 39.93 50.98 35.43
C LYS A 2 39.69 49.74 34.53
N SER A 3 38.43 49.27 34.39
CA SER A 3 37.38 49.73 33.43
C SER A 3 37.75 49.36 31.98
N VAL A 4 36.92 48.81 31.09
CA VAL A 4 35.46 48.72 30.97
C VAL A 4 35.18 47.91 29.69
N ASP A 5 34.12 47.09 29.70
CA ASP A 5 33.20 46.80 28.60
C ASP A 5 33.52 45.99 27.32
N LEU A 6 32.61 45.03 27.10
CA LEU A 6 31.75 44.92 25.91
C LEU A 6 32.39 44.45 24.59
N LYS A 7 32.64 43.14 24.45
CA LYS A 7 32.69 42.45 23.15
C LYS A 7 32.22 40.99 23.24
N TRP A 8 31.04 40.73 23.79
CA TRP A 8 30.48 39.36 23.87
C TRP A 8 29.09 39.22 23.22
N THR A 9 28.78 40.07 22.24
CA THR A 9 27.49 40.07 21.51
C THR A 9 27.67 40.19 19.99
N GLY A 10 28.81 39.74 19.45
CA GLY A 10 29.08 39.74 17.99
C GLY A 10 29.38 38.37 17.36
N ALA A 11 29.72 37.35 18.16
CA ALA A 11 30.25 36.09 17.63
C ALA A 11 29.19 34.98 17.42
N VAL A 12 27.97 35.15 17.95
CA VAL A 12 26.91 34.13 17.84
C VAL A 12 25.97 34.37 16.64
N ALA A 13 25.90 35.60 16.12
CA ALA A 13 25.04 35.93 14.98
C ALA A 13 25.64 35.60 13.60
N LEU A 14 26.94 35.31 13.51
CA LEU A 14 27.61 35.05 12.23
C LEU A 14 27.74 33.56 11.85
N LEU A 15 27.32 32.65 12.74
CA LEU A 15 27.43 31.19 12.53
C LEU A 15 26.16 30.56 11.93
N LEU A 16 25.07 31.33 11.77
CA LEU A 16 23.81 30.83 11.22
C LEU A 16 23.59 31.15 9.72
N ILE A 17 24.44 31.96 9.09
CA ILE A 17 24.26 32.36 7.67
C ILE A 17 25.15 31.55 6.71
N THR A 18 26.23 30.92 7.20
CA THR A 18 27.19 30.21 6.34
C THR A 18 26.90 28.72 6.09
N VAL A 19 25.98 28.11 6.83
CA VAL A 19 25.58 26.70 6.59
C VAL A 19 24.52 26.58 5.47
N SER A 20 23.77 27.64 5.19
CA SER A 20 22.70 27.61 4.18
C SER A 20 23.18 27.71 2.73
N PHE A 21 24.49 27.88 2.47
CA PHE A 21 25.01 28.10 1.12
C PHE A 21 25.95 27.00 0.60
N LEU A 22 26.15 25.90 1.36
CA LEU A 22 27.07 24.82 0.98
C LEU A 22 26.38 23.49 0.63
N LEU A 23 25.13 23.52 0.16
CA LEU A 23 24.43 22.37 -0.44
C LEU A 23 23.86 22.68 -1.83
N ALA A 24 24.34 23.75 -2.48
CA ALA A 24 23.83 24.21 -3.78
C ALA A 24 24.70 23.84 -4.99
N VAL A 25 25.85 23.17 -4.82
CA VAL A 25 26.76 22.91 -5.95
C VAL A 25 27.45 21.54 -5.82
N SER A 26 26.74 20.46 -6.17
CA SER A 26 27.36 19.29 -6.83
C SER A 26 26.32 18.27 -7.30
N GLY A 27 26.24 18.09 -8.62
CA GLY A 27 25.52 17.01 -9.32
C GLY A 27 24.19 17.50 -9.89
N GLY A 28 24.04 17.85 -11.17
CA GLY A 28 24.63 17.21 -12.35
C GLY A 28 23.55 16.35 -13.03
N ALA A 29 22.88 16.94 -14.03
CA ALA A 29 22.13 16.32 -15.12
C ALA A 29 20.98 15.35 -14.77
N PHE A 30 19.74 15.83 -14.72
CA PHE A 30 18.59 15.20 -15.39
C PHE A 30 17.58 16.27 -15.82
N ALA A 31 16.95 16.02 -16.96
CA ALA A 31 16.20 16.94 -17.79
C ALA A 31 15.07 17.69 -17.07
N GLN A 32 14.78 18.88 -17.60
CA GLN A 32 13.56 19.65 -17.39
C GLN A 32 12.32 18.76 -17.60
N VAL A 33 11.77 18.22 -16.51
CA VAL A 33 10.36 17.80 -16.49
C VAL A 33 9.56 19.04 -16.08
N PRO A 34 8.55 19.47 -16.86
CA PRO A 34 7.84 20.70 -16.58
C PRO A 34 7.20 20.65 -15.18
N MET A 35 7.64 21.55 -14.29
CA MET A 35 7.17 21.68 -12.90
C MET A 35 5.65 21.86 -12.76
N LYS A 36 4.90 22.06 -13.85
CA LYS A 36 3.45 22.18 -13.82
C LYS A 36 2.76 20.87 -13.43
N ASP A 37 3.32 19.71 -13.73
CA ASP A 37 2.71 18.42 -13.38
C ASP A 37 3.05 18.01 -11.94
N VAL A 38 4.30 18.22 -11.51
CA VAL A 38 4.74 17.94 -10.13
C VAL A 38 4.03 18.85 -9.11
N LEU A 39 3.79 20.12 -9.46
CA LEU A 39 3.01 21.02 -8.62
C LEU A 39 1.52 20.64 -8.60
N LYS A 40 0.96 20.08 -9.67
CA LYS A 40 -0.45 19.67 -9.69
C LYS A 40 -0.70 18.42 -8.86
N GLU A 41 0.23 17.46 -8.89
CA GLU A 41 0.18 16.27 -8.04
C GLU A 41 0.51 16.59 -6.58
N GLY A 42 1.53 17.42 -6.33
CA GLY A 42 1.90 17.87 -4.98
C GLY A 42 0.83 18.75 -4.31
N VAL A 43 0.15 19.61 -5.07
CA VAL A 43 -0.96 20.44 -4.54
C VAL A 43 -2.25 19.64 -4.40
N LYS A 44 -2.53 18.64 -5.24
CA LYS A 44 -3.68 17.74 -5.02
C LYS A 44 -3.48 16.85 -3.78
N GLY A 45 -2.27 16.32 -3.57
CA GLY A 45 -1.90 15.60 -2.35
C GLY A 45 -1.95 16.50 -1.11
N GLY A 46 -1.33 17.69 -1.16
CA GLY A 46 -1.30 18.64 -0.05
C GLY A 46 -2.66 19.28 0.27
N ALA A 47 -3.52 19.51 -0.73
CA ALA A 47 -4.87 20.03 -0.50
C ALA A 47 -5.81 18.99 0.11
N MET A 48 -5.64 17.69 -0.22
CA MET A 48 -6.35 16.61 0.47
C MET A 48 -5.87 16.44 1.92
N GLU A 49 -4.57 16.59 2.18
CA GLU A 49 -4.02 16.53 3.54
C GLU A 49 -4.54 17.64 4.47
N MET A 50 -4.84 18.84 3.94
CA MET A 50 -5.40 19.95 4.72
C MET A 50 -6.91 19.84 5.00
N LEU A 51 -7.64 18.94 4.34
CA LEU A 51 -9.11 18.78 4.47
C LEU A 51 -9.54 17.61 5.37
N GLY A 52 -8.63 16.98 6.12
CA GLY A 52 -8.97 15.85 7.00
C GLY A 52 -9.04 14.48 6.29
N VAL A 53 -8.52 14.38 5.06
CA VAL A 53 -8.60 13.18 4.18
C VAL A 53 -7.48 12.15 4.48
N LYS A 54 -6.74 12.29 5.58
CA LYS A 54 -5.61 11.38 5.90
C LYS A 54 -6.01 9.92 6.09
N GLN A 55 -7.17 9.66 6.68
CA GLN A 55 -7.65 8.30 6.95
C GLN A 55 -8.10 7.51 5.70
N PRO A 56 -8.91 8.08 4.77
CA PRO A 56 -9.33 7.34 3.58
C PRO A 56 -8.18 7.02 2.61
N VAL A 57 -7.14 7.86 2.52
CA VAL A 57 -5.94 7.57 1.70
C VAL A 57 -5.10 6.45 2.30
N GLN A 58 -4.97 6.41 3.63
CA GLN A 58 -4.31 5.29 4.32
C GLN A 58 -5.11 3.99 4.17
N GLY A 59 -6.43 4.04 4.33
CA GLY A 59 -7.30 2.89 4.10
C GLY A 59 -7.17 2.35 2.68
N GLN A 60 -7.16 3.22 1.66
CA GLN A 60 -6.96 2.84 0.26
C GLN A 60 -5.62 2.10 0.03
N ALA A 61 -4.51 2.68 0.51
CA ALA A 61 -3.19 2.08 0.36
C ALA A 61 -3.08 0.73 1.08
N GLU A 62 -3.55 0.65 2.33
CA GLU A 62 -3.57 -0.61 3.09
C GLU A 62 -4.44 -1.68 2.42
N MET A 63 -5.55 -1.28 1.80
CA MET A 63 -6.41 -2.22 1.07
C MET A 63 -5.67 -2.81 -0.13
N MET A 64 -5.01 -1.97 -0.93
CA MET A 64 -4.25 -2.40 -2.10
C MET A 64 -3.08 -3.30 -1.71
N ASP A 65 -2.39 -2.98 -0.62
CA ASP A 65 -1.30 -3.84 -0.10
C ASP A 65 -1.83 -5.18 0.43
N GLY A 66 -2.96 -5.18 1.13
CA GLY A 66 -3.63 -6.42 1.56
C GLY A 66 -4.03 -7.30 0.39
N ALA A 67 -4.57 -6.69 -0.67
CA ALA A 67 -4.95 -7.37 -1.90
C ALA A 67 -3.73 -7.99 -2.61
N LYS A 68 -2.61 -7.27 -2.70
CA LYS A 68 -1.36 -7.81 -3.25
C LYS A 68 -0.85 -9.00 -2.44
N LEU A 69 -0.83 -8.88 -1.11
CA LEU A 69 -0.42 -9.96 -0.22
C LEU A 69 -1.30 -11.21 -0.38
N MET A 70 -2.60 -11.05 -0.58
CA MET A 70 -3.49 -12.16 -0.90
C MET A 70 -3.13 -12.83 -2.23
N MET A 71 -2.83 -12.05 -3.27
CA MET A 71 -2.44 -12.56 -4.60
C MET A 71 -1.09 -13.28 -4.56
N ASP A 72 -0.11 -12.71 -3.87
CA ASP A 72 1.21 -13.30 -3.68
C ASP A 72 1.14 -14.55 -2.82
N GLY A 73 0.35 -14.51 -1.73
CA GLY A 73 0.09 -15.66 -0.88
C GLY A 73 -0.59 -16.80 -1.63
N ARG A 74 -1.56 -16.50 -2.51
CA ARG A 74 -2.17 -17.49 -3.41
C ARG A 74 -1.14 -18.11 -4.34
N ARG A 75 -0.29 -17.30 -4.98
CA ARG A 75 0.76 -17.79 -5.89
C ARG A 75 1.72 -18.71 -5.14
N MET A 76 2.18 -18.29 -3.97
CA MET A 76 3.09 -19.06 -3.13
C MET A 76 2.44 -20.36 -2.64
N LEU A 77 1.18 -20.32 -2.21
CA LEU A 77 0.42 -21.51 -1.85
C LEU A 77 0.34 -22.49 -3.02
N LYS A 78 0.05 -22.01 -4.23
CA LYS A 78 0.01 -22.83 -5.43
C LYS A 78 1.37 -23.46 -5.72
N ASP A 79 2.44 -22.68 -5.69
CA ASP A 79 3.81 -23.15 -5.92
C ASP A 79 4.23 -24.20 -4.87
N GLU A 80 3.86 -24.01 -3.61
CA GLU A 80 4.07 -24.99 -2.54
C GLU A 80 3.30 -26.30 -2.79
N LEU A 81 2.04 -26.22 -3.21
CA LEU A 81 1.22 -27.39 -3.53
C LEU A 81 1.76 -28.14 -4.75
N VAL A 82 2.24 -27.45 -5.78
CA VAL A 82 2.91 -28.04 -6.94
C VAL A 82 4.19 -28.74 -6.48
N ARG A 83 5.03 -28.07 -5.69
CA ARG A 83 6.29 -28.64 -5.18
C ARG A 83 6.07 -29.88 -4.30
N LYS A 84 4.98 -29.90 -3.52
CA LYS A 84 4.56 -31.05 -2.71
C LYS A 84 3.85 -32.14 -3.53
N GLY A 85 3.72 -31.97 -4.84
CA GLY A 85 3.05 -32.92 -5.74
C GLY A 85 1.53 -33.05 -5.52
N LYS A 86 0.92 -32.09 -4.82
CA LYS A 86 -0.51 -32.13 -4.49
C LYS A 86 -1.40 -31.63 -5.63
N ILE A 87 -0.86 -30.76 -6.48
CA ILE A 87 -1.51 -30.28 -7.71
C ILE A 87 -0.49 -30.29 -8.86
N LYS A 88 -0.98 -30.31 -10.10
CA LYS A 88 -0.13 -30.17 -11.29
C LYS A 88 0.22 -28.70 -11.53
N GLU A 89 1.36 -28.45 -12.18
CA GLU A 89 1.70 -27.12 -12.66
C GLU A 89 0.59 -26.62 -13.62
N GLY A 90 0.17 -25.36 -13.44
CA GLY A 90 -0.94 -24.77 -14.18
C GLY A 90 -2.35 -25.18 -13.71
N ALA A 91 -2.48 -26.03 -12.69
CA ALA A 91 -3.79 -26.32 -12.11
C ALA A 91 -4.42 -25.05 -11.51
N ALA A 92 -5.64 -24.73 -11.94
CA ALA A 92 -6.41 -23.63 -11.37
C ALA A 92 -6.89 -24.01 -9.96
N LEU A 93 -6.70 -23.11 -9.00
CA LEU A 93 -7.29 -23.27 -7.68
C LEU A 93 -8.71 -22.70 -7.67
N GLU A 94 -9.59 -23.34 -6.90
CA GLU A 94 -10.95 -22.83 -6.69
C GLU A 94 -10.88 -21.41 -6.12
N GLY A 95 -11.61 -20.46 -6.72
CA GLY A 95 -11.56 -19.06 -6.31
C GLY A 95 -10.36 -18.25 -6.85
N GLU A 96 -9.42 -18.83 -7.59
CA GLU A 96 -8.28 -18.09 -8.17
C GLU A 96 -8.75 -16.98 -9.14
N LEU A 97 -9.74 -17.29 -9.99
CA LEU A 97 -10.34 -16.30 -10.88
C LEU A 97 -11.05 -15.19 -10.09
N MET A 98 -11.92 -15.57 -9.15
CA MET A 98 -12.66 -14.64 -8.29
C MET A 98 -11.73 -13.73 -7.47
N MET A 99 -10.57 -14.23 -7.04
CA MET A 99 -9.58 -13.41 -6.34
C MET A 99 -8.93 -12.38 -7.28
N SER A 100 -8.72 -12.74 -8.55
CA SER A 100 -8.18 -11.83 -9.57
C SER A 100 -9.21 -10.76 -9.96
N GLU A 101 -10.47 -11.15 -10.14
CA GLU A 101 -11.60 -10.23 -10.37
C GLU A 101 -11.78 -9.27 -9.18
N GLY A 102 -11.68 -9.79 -7.95
CA GLY A 102 -11.68 -9.00 -6.73
C GLY A 102 -10.57 -7.94 -6.73
N TYR A 103 -9.34 -8.34 -7.07
CA TYR A 103 -8.21 -7.42 -7.18
C TYR A 103 -8.41 -6.36 -8.27
N GLU A 104 -8.91 -6.73 -9.44
CA GLU A 104 -9.20 -5.79 -10.54
C GLU A 104 -10.25 -4.76 -10.16
N MET A 105 -11.32 -5.17 -9.46
CA MET A 105 -12.31 -4.22 -8.93
C MET A 105 -11.69 -3.22 -7.95
N MET A 106 -10.73 -3.66 -7.13
CA MET A 106 -10.03 -2.75 -6.22
C MET A 106 -9.14 -1.77 -6.97
N VAL A 107 -8.41 -2.21 -8.00
CA VAL A 107 -7.62 -1.33 -8.87
C VAL A 107 -8.51 -0.31 -9.59
N ASP A 108 -9.67 -0.74 -10.07
CA ASP A 108 -10.65 0.17 -10.67
C ASP A 108 -11.22 1.16 -9.65
N GLY A 109 -11.50 0.70 -8.44
CA GLY A 109 -11.94 1.54 -7.34
C GLY A 109 -10.91 2.61 -7.00
N ASP A 110 -9.64 2.22 -6.91
CA ASP A 110 -8.50 3.12 -6.70
C ASP A 110 -8.42 4.21 -7.79
N LYS A 111 -8.54 3.85 -9.07
CA LYS A 111 -8.59 4.80 -10.18
C LYS A 111 -9.76 5.78 -10.05
N LEU A 112 -10.94 5.31 -9.65
CA LEU A 112 -12.11 6.16 -9.45
C LEU A 112 -11.92 7.14 -8.28
N LEU A 113 -11.28 6.70 -7.19
CA LEU A 113 -10.91 7.59 -6.08
C LEU A 113 -9.96 8.69 -6.55
N GLN A 114 -8.94 8.35 -7.34
CA GLN A 114 -8.01 9.33 -7.93
C GLN A 114 -8.71 10.32 -8.87
N ALA A 115 -9.75 9.85 -9.58
CA ALA A 115 -10.60 10.66 -10.46
C ALA A 115 -11.64 11.53 -9.70
N GLN A 116 -11.59 11.57 -8.37
CA GLN A 116 -12.54 12.26 -7.47
C GLN A 116 -13.96 11.67 -7.46
N ASN A 117 -14.16 10.48 -8.03
CA ASN A 117 -15.41 9.72 -7.89
C ASN A 117 -15.36 8.84 -6.64
N THR A 118 -15.45 9.49 -5.48
CA THR A 118 -15.14 8.87 -4.19
C THR A 118 -16.14 7.79 -3.78
N ALA A 119 -17.43 7.98 -4.03
CA ALA A 119 -18.47 7.03 -3.64
C ALA A 119 -18.37 5.71 -4.43
N GLU A 120 -18.24 5.80 -5.76
CA GLU A 120 -18.10 4.63 -6.62
C GLU A 120 -16.75 3.93 -6.41
N GLY A 121 -15.68 4.71 -6.24
CA GLY A 121 -14.34 4.18 -5.96
C GLY A 121 -14.30 3.39 -4.64
N LYS A 122 -14.81 3.97 -3.54
CA LYS A 122 -14.91 3.27 -2.25
C LYS A 122 -15.73 1.98 -2.37
N LYS A 123 -16.87 2.05 -3.06
CA LYS A 123 -17.74 0.88 -3.27
C LYS A 123 -17.00 -0.24 -4.00
N LYS A 124 -16.36 0.05 -5.13
CA LYS A 124 -15.58 -0.94 -5.90
C LYS A 124 -14.45 -1.55 -5.09
N MET A 125 -13.74 -0.75 -4.29
CA MET A 125 -12.69 -1.26 -3.40
C MET A 125 -13.25 -2.22 -2.34
N LEU A 126 -14.35 -1.86 -1.68
CA LEU A 126 -14.99 -2.70 -0.67
C LEU A 126 -15.58 -3.99 -1.27
N ASP A 127 -16.26 -3.89 -2.42
CA ASP A 127 -16.82 -5.05 -3.13
C ASP A 127 -15.71 -6.00 -3.59
N GLY A 128 -14.61 -5.45 -4.12
CA GLY A 128 -13.43 -6.23 -4.49
C GLY A 128 -12.78 -6.93 -3.30
N ALA A 129 -12.59 -6.22 -2.18
CA ALA A 129 -12.04 -6.79 -0.94
C ALA A 129 -12.92 -7.94 -0.41
N ARG A 130 -14.25 -7.79 -0.44
CA ARG A 130 -15.20 -8.84 -0.07
C ARG A 130 -15.07 -10.06 -0.99
N MET A 131 -14.99 -9.83 -2.30
CA MET A 131 -14.81 -10.91 -3.28
C MET A 131 -13.50 -11.67 -3.06
N MET A 132 -12.40 -10.97 -2.77
CA MET A 132 -11.11 -11.63 -2.47
C MET A 132 -11.19 -12.49 -1.20
N LYS A 133 -11.88 -12.01 -0.16
CA LYS A 133 -12.10 -12.78 1.06
C LYS A 133 -12.95 -14.03 0.81
N GLU A 134 -14.02 -13.91 0.04
CA GLU A 134 -14.86 -15.05 -0.35
C GLU A 134 -14.07 -16.06 -1.18
N ALA A 135 -13.30 -15.59 -2.17
CA ALA A 135 -12.42 -16.40 -2.99
C ALA A 135 -11.41 -17.18 -2.14
N ARG A 136 -10.74 -16.51 -1.20
CA ARG A 136 -9.82 -17.14 -0.24
C ARG A 136 -10.51 -18.23 0.56
N ASN A 137 -11.71 -17.99 1.06
CA ASN A 137 -12.46 -18.97 1.85
C ASN A 137 -12.89 -20.19 1.01
N ARG A 138 -13.30 -19.98 -0.24
CA ARG A 138 -13.59 -21.09 -1.17
C ARG A 138 -12.35 -21.90 -1.46
N MET A 139 -11.24 -21.24 -1.76
CA MET A 139 -9.95 -21.89 -2.02
C MET A 139 -9.48 -22.72 -0.84
N THR A 140 -9.41 -22.14 0.36
CA THR A 140 -8.95 -22.86 1.56
C THR A 140 -9.90 -24.00 1.93
N SER A 141 -11.22 -23.79 1.79
CA SER A 141 -12.20 -24.86 2.03
C SER A 141 -12.04 -26.02 1.04
N ASP A 142 -11.86 -25.73 -0.25
CA ASP A 142 -11.65 -26.74 -1.29
C ASP A 142 -10.35 -27.52 -1.04
N LEU A 143 -9.25 -26.80 -0.81
CA LEU A 143 -7.96 -27.40 -0.48
C LEU A 143 -8.03 -28.24 0.80
N ALA A 144 -8.74 -27.78 1.84
CA ALA A 144 -8.93 -28.53 3.08
C ALA A 144 -9.77 -29.79 2.88
N ARG A 145 -10.83 -29.72 2.06
CA ARG A 145 -11.66 -30.87 1.66
C ARG A 145 -10.85 -31.91 0.89
N LYS A 146 -9.97 -31.45 -0.01
CA LYS A 146 -9.04 -32.30 -0.77
C LYS A 146 -7.83 -32.79 0.04
N GLY A 147 -7.73 -32.43 1.33
CA GLY A 147 -6.61 -32.81 2.19
C GLY A 147 -5.27 -32.15 1.81
N MET A 148 -5.32 -31.06 1.03
CA MET A 148 -4.14 -30.42 0.45
C MET A 148 -3.41 -29.49 1.43
N ILE A 149 -4.13 -28.87 2.37
CA ILE A 149 -3.57 -27.88 3.33
C ILE A 149 -3.74 -28.27 4.80
N ARG A 150 -4.04 -29.54 5.11
CA ARG A 150 -4.12 -30.04 6.49
C ARG A 150 -2.71 -30.28 7.08
N GLU A 151 -1.98 -29.22 7.39
CA GLU A 151 -0.75 -29.28 8.19
C GLU A 151 -0.95 -28.55 9.53
N LYS A 152 -0.27 -29.00 10.60
CA LYS A 152 -0.33 -28.35 11.93
C LYS A 152 0.15 -26.90 11.92
N LYS A 153 0.88 -26.49 10.88
CA LYS A 153 1.43 -25.16 10.71
C LYS A 153 0.98 -24.62 9.34
N PRO A 154 0.45 -23.39 9.27
CA PRO A 154 0.09 -22.77 8.00
C PRO A 154 1.33 -22.62 7.11
N THR A 155 1.12 -22.82 5.82
CA THR A 155 2.10 -22.55 4.76
C THR A 155 2.45 -21.06 4.70
N GLN A 156 3.57 -20.72 4.04
CA GLN A 156 3.93 -19.31 3.88
C GLN A 156 2.90 -18.58 3.02
N GLY A 157 2.38 -19.25 1.99
CA GLY A 157 1.24 -18.76 1.21
C GLY A 157 0.01 -18.47 2.08
N GLU A 158 -0.39 -19.40 2.96
CA GLU A 158 -1.52 -19.18 3.88
C GLU A 158 -1.27 -18.01 4.85
N LEU A 159 -0.05 -17.85 5.37
CA LEU A 159 0.29 -16.73 6.24
C LEU A 159 0.17 -15.39 5.53
N MET A 160 0.69 -15.27 4.31
CA MET A 160 0.56 -14.06 3.49
C MET A 160 -0.90 -13.73 3.18
N MET A 161 -1.71 -14.74 2.88
CA MET A 161 -3.14 -14.54 2.65
C MET A 161 -3.88 -14.08 3.90
N ASN A 162 -3.49 -14.57 5.08
CA ASN A 162 -4.08 -14.12 6.35
C ASN A 162 -3.69 -12.68 6.67
N ASP A 163 -2.40 -12.32 6.52
CA ASP A 163 -1.93 -10.95 6.69
C ASP A 163 -2.64 -10.00 5.70
N GLY A 164 -2.77 -10.43 4.43
CA GLY A 164 -3.55 -9.72 3.43
C GLY A 164 -5.00 -9.51 3.84
N GLU A 165 -5.68 -10.54 4.38
CA GLU A 165 -7.06 -10.43 4.87
C GLU A 165 -7.19 -9.44 6.03
N ASP A 166 -6.24 -9.45 6.95
CA ASP A 166 -6.27 -8.57 8.11
C ASP A 166 -6.02 -7.12 7.72
N LYS A 167 -5.14 -6.88 6.74
CA LYS A 167 -4.99 -5.55 6.12
C LYS A 167 -6.26 -5.09 5.41
N LEU A 168 -6.92 -5.97 4.65
CA LEU A 168 -8.19 -5.65 4.00
C LEU A 168 -9.26 -5.25 5.03
N LYS A 169 -9.36 -5.95 6.16
CA LYS A 169 -10.31 -5.62 7.25
C LYS A 169 -9.97 -4.28 7.90
N SER A 170 -8.70 -4.05 8.25
CA SER A 170 -8.24 -2.78 8.82
C SER A 170 -8.54 -1.63 7.87
N ALA A 171 -8.18 -1.77 6.60
CA ALA A 171 -8.47 -0.82 5.54
C ALA A 171 -9.97 -0.54 5.37
N GLU A 172 -10.81 -1.58 5.37
CA GLU A 172 -12.27 -1.45 5.30
C GLU A 172 -12.79 -0.56 6.44
N THR A 173 -12.31 -0.77 7.68
CA THR A 173 -12.71 0.08 8.81
C THR A 173 -12.23 1.52 8.70
N LEU A 174 -11.10 1.78 8.05
CA LEU A 174 -10.58 3.13 7.80
C LEU A 174 -11.32 3.84 6.67
N MET A 175 -11.79 3.11 5.66
CA MET A 175 -12.52 3.66 4.53
C MET A 175 -14.00 3.98 4.82
N LEU A 176 -14.59 3.29 5.80
CA LEU A 176 -15.97 3.47 6.28
C LEU A 176 -16.11 4.56 7.35
N LYS A 177 -15.00 5.03 7.94
CA LYS A 177 -14.95 6.17 8.85
C LYS A 177 -14.79 7.48 8.07
#